data_AF-A0A6P1MHS2-F1
#
_entry.id   AF-A0A6P1MHS2-F1
#
_cell.length_a   1.000
_cell.length_b   1.000
_cell.length_c   1.000
_cell.angle_alpha   90.00
_cell.angle_beta   90.00
_cell.angle_gamma   90.00
#
_symmetry.space_group_name_H-M   'P 1'
#
loop_
_entity.id
_entity.type
_entity.pdbx_description
1 polymer ?
#
loop_
_entity_poly.entity_id
_entity_poly.type
_entity_poly.pdbx_seq_one_letter_code
_entity_poly.pdbx_strand_id
1 'polypeptide(L)'
;MDRINIKKLEVFAKHGVLPEENVLGQKFLISAVLYTDTRPAGINDDLEKSINYALVCQFITKFMQENIFKLIEAAAEKLAEALLSEFNGLQKIEVEIEKPWAPVGLPLQTVSVQIERSWHTAYIAFGSNMGDKEKYIRQGIEALENTSGCHITKVSEFIQTEPYGGVEQDTFLNGCLELKTLYMPKELLNILNEIEKNAKRERIVRWGPRTLDLDIIFYDHLILSDPELVIPHMDMQNRGFVLEPLNQINPYFRHPVYHLTVEEMLNKLKQKTTE
;
A
#
# COMPACT_ATOMS: atom_id res chain seq x y z
N MET A 1 11.45 -15.90 -7.45
CA MET A 1 11.58 -15.38 -6.07
C MET A 1 11.63 -16.59 -5.15
N ASP A 2 12.60 -16.64 -4.24
CA ASP A 2 12.75 -17.76 -3.32
C ASP A 2 11.73 -17.69 -2.18
N ARG A 3 11.62 -18.75 -1.38
CA ARG A 3 10.66 -18.82 -0.29
C ARG A 3 11.12 -19.65 0.90
N ILE A 4 10.70 -19.22 2.09
CA ILE A 4 10.80 -19.99 3.34
C ILE A 4 9.38 -20.45 3.71
N ASN A 5 9.23 -21.74 4.07
CA ASN A 5 7.93 -22.32 4.38
C ASN A 5 7.86 -22.75 5.84
N ILE A 6 6.89 -22.21 6.58
CA ILE A 6 6.48 -22.65 7.91
C ILE A 6 5.17 -23.40 7.74
N LYS A 7 5.09 -24.63 8.25
CA LYS A 7 3.90 -25.49 8.09
C LYS A 7 3.33 -25.87 9.44
N LYS A 8 2.03 -25.61 9.61
CA LYS A 8 1.23 -26.08 10.75
C LYS A 8 1.86 -25.79 12.11
N LEU A 9 2.38 -24.58 12.28
CA LEU A 9 2.82 -24.09 13.58
C LEU A 9 1.62 -24.10 14.52
N GLU A 10 1.72 -24.89 15.60
CA GLU A 10 0.64 -25.03 16.55
C GLU A 10 0.63 -23.86 17.53
N VAL A 11 -0.49 -23.15 17.60
CA VAL A 11 -0.67 -22.04 18.54
C VAL A 11 -2.00 -22.19 19.28
N PHE A 12 -1.96 -22.02 20.59
CA PHE A 12 -3.16 -21.95 21.41
C PHE A 12 -3.54 -20.48 21.63
N ALA A 13 -4.74 -20.10 21.19
CA ALA A 13 -5.20 -18.71 21.21
C ALA A 13 -6.71 -18.63 21.43
N LYS A 14 -7.22 -17.41 21.64
CA LYS A 14 -8.61 -17.15 22.08
C LYS A 14 -9.47 -16.51 20.98
N HIS A 15 -9.22 -16.83 19.72
CA HIS A 15 -10.02 -16.28 18.62
C HIS A 15 -11.36 -17.00 18.48
N GLY A 16 -12.42 -16.24 18.21
CA GLY A 16 -13.76 -16.79 18.04
C GLY A 16 -14.87 -15.77 18.25
N VAL A 17 -16.04 -16.08 17.71
CA VAL A 17 -17.24 -15.26 17.90
C VAL A 17 -17.94 -15.64 19.21
N LEU A 18 -17.87 -16.91 19.60
CA LEU A 18 -18.56 -17.40 20.78
C LEU A 18 -17.82 -17.00 22.06
N PRO A 19 -18.53 -16.53 23.11
CA PRO A 19 -17.91 -16.15 24.38
C PRO A 19 -17.05 -17.26 24.99
N GLU A 20 -17.45 -18.52 24.82
CA GLU A 20 -16.74 -19.70 25.35
C GLU A 20 -15.37 -19.88 24.69
N GLU A 21 -15.25 -19.58 23.39
CA GLU A 21 -13.98 -19.63 22.65
C GLU A 21 -12.97 -18.61 23.19
N ASN A 22 -13.47 -17.44 23.59
CA ASN A 22 -12.64 -16.34 24.11
C ASN A 22 -12.17 -16.59 25.56
N VAL A 23 -12.80 -17.51 26.29
CA VAL A 23 -12.42 -17.89 27.66
C VAL A 23 -11.53 -19.12 27.66
N LEU A 24 -11.96 -20.20 27.00
CA LEU A 24 -11.27 -21.48 27.00
C LEU A 24 -10.05 -21.47 26.08
N GLY A 25 -10.12 -20.73 24.97
CA GLY A 25 -9.14 -20.83 23.90
C GLY A 25 -9.23 -22.14 23.13
N GLN A 26 -8.56 -22.19 21.99
CA GLN A 26 -8.49 -23.38 21.15
C GLN A 26 -7.18 -23.43 20.37
N LYS A 27 -6.90 -24.59 19.79
CA LYS A 27 -5.75 -24.79 18.92
C LYS A 27 -6.01 -24.23 17.53
N PHE A 28 -5.03 -23.51 17.01
CA PHE A 28 -4.93 -23.06 15.62
C PHE A 28 -3.66 -23.65 15.00
N LEU A 29 -3.69 -23.92 13.70
CA LEU A 29 -2.50 -24.29 12.94
C LEU A 29 -2.21 -23.16 11.96
N ILE A 30 -1.02 -22.57 12.06
CA ILE A 30 -0.61 -21.46 11.20
C ILE A 30 0.45 -21.96 10.23
N SER A 31 0.20 -21.79 8.94
CA SER A 31 1.19 -21.98 7.90
C SER A 31 1.51 -20.64 7.26
N ALA A 32 2.79 -20.41 6.95
CA ALA A 32 3.24 -19.18 6.32
C ALA A 32 4.27 -19.48 5.22
N VAL A 33 4.09 -18.85 4.06
CA VAL A 33 5.07 -18.85 2.96
C VAL A 33 5.63 -17.45 2.84
N LEU A 34 6.90 -17.30 3.21
CA LEU A 34 7.62 -16.03 3.19
C LEU A 34 8.40 -15.93 1.88
N TYR A 35 8.03 -15.00 1.01
CA TYR A 35 8.76 -14.75 -0.22
C TYR A 35 9.88 -13.74 0.03
N THR A 36 11.12 -14.16 -0.16
CA THR A 36 12.32 -13.31 0.01
C THR A 36 13.46 -13.77 -0.91
N ASP A 37 14.52 -12.98 -1.04
CA ASP A 37 15.73 -13.40 -1.77
C ASP A 37 16.67 -14.13 -0.80
N THR A 38 16.86 -15.44 -1.02
CA THR A 38 17.71 -16.26 -0.15
C THR A 38 19.15 -16.37 -0.67
N ARG A 39 19.42 -15.89 -1.88
CA ARG A 39 20.72 -16.04 -2.53
C ARG A 39 21.86 -15.38 -1.76
N PRO A 40 21.75 -14.15 -1.23
CA PRO A 40 22.84 -13.52 -0.49
C PRO A 40 23.23 -14.29 0.77
N ALA A 41 22.24 -14.84 1.50
CA ALA A 41 22.47 -15.69 2.65
C ALA A 41 23.10 -17.03 2.23
N GLY A 42 22.56 -17.68 1.20
CA GLY A 42 23.04 -19.00 0.75
C GLY A 42 24.46 -19.00 0.16
N ILE A 43 24.88 -17.91 -0.50
CA ILE A 43 26.25 -17.79 -1.02
C ILE A 43 27.26 -17.57 0.11
N ASN A 44 26.89 -16.77 1.11
CA ASN A 44 27.82 -16.34 2.15
C ASN A 44 27.71 -17.15 3.45
N ASP A 45 26.78 -18.11 3.51
CA ASP A 45 26.38 -18.83 4.72
C ASP A 45 26.14 -17.87 5.90
N ASP A 46 25.36 -16.82 5.65
CA ASP A 46 25.20 -15.67 6.54
C ASP A 46 23.73 -15.49 6.95
N LEU A 47 23.45 -15.78 8.22
CA LEU A 47 22.10 -15.71 8.79
C LEU A 47 21.55 -14.28 8.81
N GLU A 48 22.40 -13.26 8.95
CA GLU A 48 21.96 -11.84 9.01
C GLU A 48 21.39 -11.37 7.67
N LYS A 49 21.67 -12.09 6.58
CA LYS A 49 21.13 -11.85 5.25
C LYS A 49 19.88 -12.68 4.94
N SER A 50 19.38 -13.45 5.90
CA SER A 50 18.17 -14.26 5.77
C SER A 50 17.11 -13.81 6.77
N ILE A 51 15.85 -14.04 6.44
CA ILE A 51 14.78 -14.00 7.44
C ILE A 51 14.97 -15.18 8.40
N ASN A 52 15.10 -14.89 9.69
CA ASN A 52 15.24 -15.92 10.72
C ASN A 52 13.87 -16.54 11.04
N TYR A 53 13.63 -17.74 10.52
CA TYR A 53 12.36 -18.46 10.71
C TYR A 53 12.04 -18.77 12.17
N ALA A 54 13.02 -18.86 13.07
CA ALA A 54 12.77 -19.07 14.49
C ALA A 54 12.13 -17.81 15.12
N LEU A 55 12.62 -16.63 14.77
CA LEU A 55 12.02 -15.35 15.18
C LEU A 55 10.63 -15.18 14.57
N VAL A 56 10.42 -15.57 13.31
CA VAL A 56 9.09 -15.55 12.69
C VAL A 56 8.10 -16.44 13.45
N CYS A 57 8.47 -17.69 13.77
CA CYS A 57 7.60 -18.59 14.53
C CYS A 57 7.26 -18.04 15.93
N GLN A 58 8.24 -17.46 16.62
CA GLN A 58 8.02 -16.81 17.91
C GLN A 58 7.08 -15.61 17.78
N PHE A 59 7.28 -14.78 16.74
CA PHE A 59 6.43 -13.63 16.45
C PHE A 59 4.99 -14.05 16.16
N ILE A 60 4.76 -15.03 15.27
CA ILE A 60 3.42 -15.57 14.97
C ILE A 60 2.73 -16.03 16.25
N THR A 61 3.44 -16.81 17.07
CA THR A 61 2.89 -17.36 18.32
C THR A 61 2.47 -16.25 19.27
N LYS A 62 3.36 -15.28 19.51
CA LYS A 62 3.11 -14.14 20.39
C LYS A 62 1.95 -13.28 19.87
N PHE A 63 1.96 -12.95 18.58
CA PHE A 63 0.95 -12.14 17.94
C PHE A 63 -0.46 -12.74 18.10
N MET A 64 -0.60 -14.04 17.82
CA MET A 64 -1.87 -14.76 17.93
C MET A 64 -2.34 -14.90 19.39
N GLN A 65 -1.42 -14.93 20.37
CA GLN A 65 -1.77 -15.00 21.79
C GLN A 65 -2.18 -13.65 22.38
N GLU A 66 -1.53 -12.56 21.95
CA GLU A 66 -1.75 -11.22 22.50
C GLU A 66 -2.93 -10.49 21.83
N ASN A 67 -3.22 -10.79 20.57
CA ASN A 67 -4.29 -10.14 19.81
C ASN A 67 -5.49 -11.07 19.67
N ILE A 68 -6.62 -10.70 20.26
CA ILE A 68 -7.85 -11.50 20.18
C ILE A 68 -8.73 -10.97 19.05
N PHE A 69 -9.13 -11.86 18.16
CA PHE A 69 -9.96 -11.55 17.00
C PHE A 69 -11.22 -12.39 17.01
N LYS A 70 -12.33 -11.82 16.53
CA LYS A 70 -13.59 -12.55 16.35
C LYS A 70 -13.53 -13.52 15.18
N LEU A 71 -12.81 -13.13 14.13
CA LEU A 71 -12.73 -13.80 12.83
C LEU A 71 -11.28 -14.22 12.56
N ILE A 72 -11.09 -15.42 12.00
CA ILE A 72 -9.75 -15.88 11.61
C ILE A 72 -9.25 -15.17 10.35
N GLU A 73 -10.16 -14.60 9.56
CA GLU A 73 -9.91 -13.66 8.46
C GLU A 73 -9.19 -12.41 8.98
N ALA A 74 -9.72 -11.80 10.04
CA ALA A 74 -9.11 -10.62 10.65
C ALA A 74 -7.76 -10.96 11.29
N ALA A 75 -7.64 -12.15 11.91
CA ALA A 75 -6.38 -12.62 12.46
C ALA A 75 -5.32 -12.81 11.35
N ALA A 76 -5.70 -13.43 10.23
CA ALA A 76 -4.82 -13.63 9.09
C ALA A 76 -4.37 -12.28 8.50
N GLU A 77 -5.30 -11.35 8.29
CA GLU A 77 -5.02 -10.02 7.75
C GLU A 77 -4.00 -9.26 8.59
N LYS A 78 -4.25 -9.19 9.90
CA LYS A 78 -3.39 -8.44 10.82
C LYS A 78 -2.07 -9.13 11.09
N LEU A 79 -2.03 -10.46 11.05
CA LEU A 79 -0.78 -11.20 11.13
C LEU A 79 0.09 -10.95 9.88
N ALA A 80 -0.51 -10.97 8.69
CA ALA A 80 0.22 -10.71 7.44
C ALA A 80 0.79 -9.30 7.39
N GLU A 81 0.00 -8.28 7.77
CA GLU A 81 0.44 -6.87 7.87
C GLU A 81 1.61 -6.72 8.86
N ALA A 82 1.50 -7.34 10.04
CA ALA A 82 2.51 -7.28 11.08
C ALA A 82 3.83 -7.98 10.64
N LEU A 83 3.74 -9.14 9.98
CA LEU A 83 4.90 -9.85 9.46
C LEU A 83 5.62 -9.08 8.34
N LEU A 84 4.86 -8.49 7.40
CA LEU A 84 5.41 -7.67 6.32
C LEU A 84 6.11 -6.40 6.81
N SER A 85 5.67 -5.88 7.96
CA SER A 85 6.24 -4.66 8.56
C SER A 85 7.43 -4.94 9.47
N GLU A 86 7.42 -6.06 10.20
CA GLU A 86 8.49 -6.42 11.15
C GLU A 86 9.73 -6.98 10.43
N PHE A 87 9.55 -7.78 9.38
CA PHE A 87 10.65 -8.52 8.75
C PHE A 87 11.12 -7.85 7.46
N ASN A 88 12.21 -7.07 7.58
CA ASN A 88 12.90 -6.47 6.43
C ASN A 88 13.28 -7.53 5.38
N GLY A 89 13.04 -7.21 4.10
CA GLY A 89 13.33 -8.11 2.99
C GLY A 89 12.22 -9.12 2.69
N LEU A 90 11.14 -9.17 3.48
CA LEU A 90 9.92 -9.89 3.14
C LEU A 90 9.10 -9.06 2.14
N GLN A 91 8.96 -9.53 0.90
CA GLN A 91 8.24 -8.75 -0.13
C GLN A 91 6.78 -9.20 -0.29
N LYS A 92 6.53 -10.48 0.00
CA LYS A 92 5.22 -11.12 -0.13
C LYS A 92 5.09 -12.23 0.90
N ILE A 93 3.89 -12.46 1.40
CA ILE A 93 3.56 -13.53 2.32
C ILE A 93 2.24 -14.20 1.93
N GLU A 94 2.18 -15.51 2.08
CA GLU A 94 0.92 -16.25 2.19
C GLU A 94 0.75 -16.72 3.63
N VAL A 95 -0.43 -16.52 4.20
CA VAL A 95 -0.78 -16.95 5.56
C VAL A 95 -2.01 -17.83 5.47
N GLU A 96 -1.94 -19.02 6.05
CA GLU A 96 -3.08 -19.91 6.26
C GLU A 96 -3.28 -20.14 7.75
N ILE A 97 -4.49 -19.89 8.24
CA ILE A 97 -4.90 -20.19 9.61
C ILE A 97 -5.97 -21.28 9.55
N GLU A 98 -5.62 -22.47 10.02
CA GLU A 98 -6.55 -23.58 10.20
C GLU A 98 -7.14 -23.56 11.61
N LYS A 99 -8.44 -23.88 11.71
CA LYS A 99 -9.21 -24.02 12.95
C LYS A 99 -9.75 -25.45 13.05
N PRO A 100 -8.96 -26.42 13.57
CA PRO A 100 -9.35 -27.83 13.61
C PRO A 100 -10.57 -28.10 14.50
N TRP A 101 -10.83 -27.25 15.49
CA TRP A 101 -11.92 -27.41 16.46
C TRP A 101 -13.07 -26.43 16.22
N ALA A 102 -13.26 -25.99 14.97
CA ALA A 102 -14.37 -25.11 14.63
C ALA A 102 -15.72 -25.77 14.99
N PRO A 103 -16.63 -25.05 15.71
CA PRO A 103 -17.90 -25.61 16.18
C PRO A 103 -18.95 -25.68 15.06
N VAL A 104 -18.68 -26.49 14.03
CA VAL A 104 -19.54 -26.62 12.83
C VAL A 104 -20.65 -27.66 13.05
N GLY A 105 -20.50 -28.57 14.02
CA GLY A 105 -21.49 -29.61 14.32
C GLY A 105 -21.63 -30.69 13.23
N LEU A 106 -20.68 -30.76 12.30
CA LEU A 106 -20.64 -31.70 11.17
C LEU A 106 -19.25 -32.35 11.06
N PRO A 107 -19.15 -33.57 10.48
CA PRO A 107 -17.85 -34.22 10.28
C PRO A 107 -17.04 -33.48 9.21
N LEU A 108 -15.89 -32.94 9.60
CA LEU A 108 -14.90 -32.31 8.73
C LEU A 108 -13.51 -32.44 9.34
N GLN A 109 -12.46 -32.31 8.51
CA GLN A 109 -11.07 -32.38 9.01
C GLN A 109 -10.63 -31.07 9.67
N THR A 110 -10.83 -29.95 8.98
CA THR A 110 -10.53 -28.59 9.47
C THR A 110 -11.21 -27.56 8.56
N VAL A 111 -11.35 -26.34 9.06
CA VAL A 111 -11.68 -25.14 8.25
C VAL A 111 -10.45 -24.24 8.27
N SER A 112 -10.08 -23.65 7.14
CA SER A 112 -8.98 -22.69 7.08
C SER A 112 -9.34 -21.43 6.29
N VAL A 113 -8.65 -20.35 6.63
CA VAL A 113 -8.61 -19.12 5.84
C VAL A 113 -7.19 -18.93 5.35
N GLN A 114 -7.04 -18.73 4.05
CA GLN A 114 -5.76 -18.45 3.42
C GLN A 114 -5.82 -17.10 2.71
N ILE A 115 -4.81 -16.27 2.95
CA ILE A 115 -4.65 -14.96 2.31
C ILE A 115 -3.23 -14.80 1.75
N GLU A 116 -3.09 -13.86 0.83
CA GLU A 116 -1.82 -13.47 0.22
C GLU A 116 -1.68 -11.95 0.27
N ARG A 117 -0.57 -11.44 0.79
CA ARG A 117 -0.29 -9.99 0.88
C ARG A 117 1.12 -9.69 0.43
N SER A 118 1.31 -8.53 -0.19
CA SER A 118 2.61 -8.08 -0.68
C SER A 118 2.73 -6.57 -0.63
N TRP A 119 3.98 -6.09 -0.64
CA TRP A 119 4.25 -4.67 -0.87
C TRP A 119 4.05 -4.32 -2.34
N HIS A 120 3.24 -3.30 -2.60
CA HIS A 120 2.97 -2.73 -3.91
C HIS A 120 3.64 -1.36 -4.05
N THR A 121 3.97 -0.95 -5.27
CA THR A 121 4.45 0.41 -5.55
C THR A 121 3.34 1.22 -6.20
N ALA A 122 2.93 2.31 -5.55
CA ALA A 122 2.05 3.31 -6.12
C ALA A 122 2.82 4.61 -6.42
N TYR A 123 2.38 5.33 -7.46
CA TYR A 123 2.86 6.67 -7.75
C TYR A 123 1.70 7.64 -7.55
N ILE A 124 1.87 8.58 -6.62
CA ILE A 124 0.82 9.51 -6.21
C ILE A 124 1.22 10.90 -6.65
N ALA A 125 0.39 11.55 -7.46
CA ALA A 125 0.51 12.98 -7.72
C ALA A 125 -0.14 13.75 -6.58
N PHE A 126 0.46 14.88 -6.21
CA PHE A 126 -0.10 15.77 -5.20
C PHE A 126 -0.12 17.21 -5.69
N GLY A 127 -1.09 17.98 -5.22
CA GLY A 127 -1.27 19.38 -5.61
C GLY A 127 -1.96 20.22 -4.53
N SER A 128 -1.67 21.52 -4.52
CA SER A 128 -2.35 22.51 -3.68
C SER A 128 -2.40 23.89 -4.33
N ASN A 129 -3.54 24.57 -4.24
CA ASN A 129 -3.71 25.93 -4.77
C ASN A 129 -4.33 26.93 -3.77
N MET A 130 -4.49 26.56 -2.50
CA MET A 130 -5.06 27.44 -1.47
C MET A 130 -4.16 27.62 -0.27
N GLY A 131 -4.16 28.83 0.28
CA GLY A 131 -3.53 29.13 1.56
C GLY A 131 -2.04 28.82 1.56
N ASP A 132 -1.57 28.18 2.63
CA ASP A 132 -0.18 27.75 2.77
C ASP A 132 0.05 26.41 2.03
N LYS A 133 0.18 26.51 0.70
CA LYS A 133 0.21 25.38 -0.24
C LYS A 133 1.25 24.33 0.14
N GLU A 134 2.46 24.79 0.45
CA GLU A 134 3.58 23.92 0.84
C GLU A 134 3.29 23.19 2.16
N LYS A 135 2.75 23.91 3.14
CA LYS A 135 2.39 23.30 4.43
C LYS A 135 1.32 22.22 4.27
N TYR A 136 0.29 22.43 3.45
CA TYR A 136 -0.72 21.40 3.21
C TYR A 136 -0.16 20.15 2.55
N ILE A 137 0.72 20.32 1.56
CA ILE A 137 1.39 19.19 0.91
C ILE A 137 2.26 18.44 1.91
N ARG A 138 3.08 19.15 2.70
CA ARG A 138 3.92 18.51 3.72
C ARG A 138 3.12 17.76 4.77
N GLN A 139 1.99 18.33 5.23
CA GLN A 139 1.08 17.65 6.15
C GLN A 139 0.44 16.40 5.54
N GLY A 140 0.07 16.45 4.26
CA GLY A 140 -0.46 15.28 3.54
C GLY A 140 0.57 14.16 3.42
N ILE A 141 1.81 14.50 3.05
CA ILE A 141 2.95 13.58 2.97
C ILE A 141 3.23 12.97 4.35
N GLU A 142 3.28 13.79 5.41
CA GLU A 142 3.49 13.32 6.77
C GLU A 142 2.35 12.41 7.26
N ALA A 143 1.09 12.72 6.94
CA ALA A 143 -0.04 11.88 7.27
C ALA A 143 0.04 10.52 6.56
N LEU A 144 0.50 10.50 5.30
CA LEU A 144 0.68 9.28 4.54
C LEU A 144 1.84 8.42 5.09
N GLU A 145 2.97 9.04 5.44
CA GLU A 145 4.12 8.34 6.06
C GLU A 145 3.79 7.77 7.44
N ASN A 146 2.92 8.45 8.20
CA ASN A 146 2.44 7.98 9.50
C ASN A 146 1.34 6.91 9.40
N THR A 147 0.88 6.57 8.19
CA THR A 147 -0.11 5.51 7.99
C THR A 147 0.60 4.14 7.99
N SER A 148 0.19 3.23 8.87
CA SER A 148 0.70 1.85 8.89
C SER A 148 0.61 1.21 7.50
N GLY A 149 1.62 0.46 7.07
CA GLY A 149 1.61 -0.18 5.74
C GLY A 149 1.76 0.80 4.58
N CYS A 150 2.20 2.04 4.84
CA CYS A 150 2.66 3.01 3.84
C CYS A 150 4.11 3.40 4.13
N HIS A 151 4.93 3.50 3.09
CA HIS A 151 6.30 3.99 3.20
C HIS A 151 6.70 4.73 1.94
N ILE A 152 7.00 6.02 2.05
CA ILE A 152 7.39 6.86 0.93
C ILE A 152 8.87 6.63 0.63
N THR A 153 9.16 6.14 -0.57
CA THR A 153 10.54 5.85 -1.00
C THR A 153 11.18 7.02 -1.73
N LYS A 154 10.38 7.87 -2.39
CA LYS A 154 10.84 9.06 -3.11
C LYS A 154 9.78 10.15 -3.13
N VAL A 155 10.22 11.40 -3.15
CA VAL A 155 9.38 12.59 -3.38
C VAL A 155 10.10 13.46 -4.41
N SER A 156 9.36 13.98 -5.39
CA SER A 156 9.88 14.93 -6.37
C SER A 156 10.14 16.29 -5.74
N GLU A 157 10.79 17.17 -6.48
CA GLU A 157 10.73 18.60 -6.18
C GLU A 157 9.30 19.14 -6.33
N PHE A 158 9.02 20.26 -5.67
CA PHE A 158 7.77 20.97 -5.82
C PHE A 158 7.87 21.93 -7.00
N ILE A 159 6.97 21.81 -7.96
CA ILE A 159 6.91 22.68 -9.12
C ILE A 159 5.73 23.63 -9.02
N GLN A 160 5.95 24.88 -9.39
CA GLN A 160 4.91 25.89 -9.44
C GLN A 160 4.34 25.95 -10.86
N THR A 161 3.02 25.87 -11.00
CA THR A 161 2.36 25.88 -12.31
C THR A 161 1.15 26.81 -12.31
N GLU A 162 0.86 27.41 -13.46
CA GLU A 162 -0.35 28.21 -13.65
C GLU A 162 -1.63 27.34 -13.51
N PRO A 163 -2.77 27.92 -13.09
CA PRO A 163 -4.03 27.19 -12.97
C PRO A 163 -4.48 26.61 -14.31
N TYR A 164 -4.81 25.32 -14.35
CA TYR A 164 -5.39 24.70 -15.53
C TYR A 164 -6.88 25.10 -15.66
N GLY A 165 -7.31 25.61 -16.82
CA GLY A 165 -8.73 25.85 -17.12
C GLY A 165 -9.23 27.30 -17.12
N GLY A 166 -8.35 28.31 -17.07
CA GLY A 166 -8.70 29.71 -17.41
C GLY A 166 -9.50 30.49 -16.37
N VAL A 167 -9.49 30.08 -15.11
CA VAL A 167 -10.08 30.83 -13.98
C VAL A 167 -8.95 31.55 -13.23
N GLU A 168 -9.14 32.83 -12.86
CA GLU A 168 -8.19 33.56 -11.99
C GLU A 168 -8.08 32.83 -10.63
N GLN A 169 -6.98 32.12 -10.45
CA GLN A 169 -6.65 31.39 -9.25
C GLN A 169 -5.16 31.58 -8.94
N ASP A 170 -4.82 31.41 -7.68
CA ASP A 170 -3.43 31.40 -7.25
C ASP A 170 -2.69 30.20 -7.88
N THR A 171 -1.38 30.35 -8.11
CA THR A 171 -0.54 29.30 -8.72
C THR A 171 -0.64 27.96 -7.98
N PHE A 172 -0.59 26.84 -8.69
CA PHE A 172 -0.55 25.52 -8.05
C PHE A 172 0.88 25.17 -7.65
N LEU A 173 1.02 24.51 -6.50
CA LEU A 173 2.21 23.74 -6.16
C LEU A 173 1.91 22.26 -6.41
N ASN A 174 2.67 21.61 -7.28
CA ASN A 174 2.46 20.22 -7.67
C ASN A 174 3.72 19.38 -7.46
N GLY A 175 3.54 18.08 -7.33
CA GLY A 175 4.64 17.11 -7.31
C GLY A 175 4.14 15.66 -7.41
N CYS A 176 5.05 14.72 -7.27
CA CYS A 176 4.76 13.29 -7.24
C CYS A 176 5.61 12.59 -6.17
N LEU A 177 5.08 11.51 -5.62
CA LEU A 177 5.80 10.61 -4.72
C LEU A 177 5.68 9.15 -5.17
N GLU A 178 6.69 8.37 -4.82
CA GLU A 178 6.70 6.91 -4.92
C GLU A 178 6.39 6.35 -3.52
N LEU A 179 5.35 5.52 -3.45
CA LEU A 179 4.84 4.94 -2.22
C LEU A 179 4.94 3.42 -2.30
N LYS A 180 5.55 2.80 -1.29
CA LYS A 180 5.35 1.39 -0.98
C LYS A 180 4.11 1.25 -0.09
N THR A 181 3.19 0.37 -0.46
CA THR A 181 1.95 0.17 0.30
C THR A 181 1.51 -1.29 0.39
N LEU A 182 0.88 -1.65 1.50
CA LEU A 182 0.17 -2.93 1.67
C LEU A 182 -1.31 -2.87 1.28
N TYR A 183 -1.82 -1.66 0.99
CA TYR A 183 -3.24 -1.43 0.69
C TYR A 183 -3.55 -1.67 -0.77
N MET A 184 -4.68 -2.32 -1.05
CA MET A 184 -5.22 -2.46 -2.38
C MET A 184 -5.63 -1.09 -2.95
N PRO A 185 -5.73 -0.91 -4.28
CA PRO A 185 -5.98 0.40 -4.89
C PRO A 185 -7.17 1.18 -4.32
N LYS A 186 -8.29 0.50 -4.06
CA LYS A 186 -9.49 1.14 -3.48
C LYS A 186 -9.29 1.53 -2.01
N GLU A 187 -8.55 0.73 -1.25
CA GLU A 187 -8.23 1.03 0.15
C GLU A 187 -7.28 2.23 0.22
N LEU A 188 -6.27 2.26 -0.64
CA LEU A 188 -5.36 3.40 -0.78
C LEU A 188 -6.14 4.67 -1.17
N LEU A 189 -7.04 4.60 -2.15
CA LEU A 189 -7.89 5.73 -2.53
C LEU A 189 -8.68 6.28 -1.33
N ASN A 190 -9.25 5.40 -0.50
CA ASN A 190 -9.97 5.82 0.70
C ASN A 190 -9.07 6.52 1.72
N ILE A 191 -7.84 6.04 1.91
CA ILE A 191 -6.84 6.66 2.78
C ILE A 191 -6.50 8.06 2.26
N LEU A 192 -6.20 8.20 0.96
CA LEU A 192 -5.89 9.49 0.34
C LEU A 192 -7.07 10.48 0.49
N ASN A 193 -8.30 10.02 0.25
CA ASN A 193 -9.51 10.83 0.42
C ASN A 193 -9.69 11.32 1.87
N GLU A 194 -9.40 10.48 2.87
CA GLU A 194 -9.47 10.90 4.28
C GLU A 194 -8.34 11.89 4.63
N ILE A 195 -7.13 11.72 4.10
CA ILE A 195 -6.04 12.70 4.25
C ILE A 195 -6.44 14.05 3.67
N GLU A 196 -6.97 14.08 2.44
CA GLU A 196 -7.47 15.31 1.83
C GLU A 196 -8.58 15.98 2.65
N LYS A 197 -9.53 15.18 3.14
CA LYS A 197 -10.66 15.66 3.93
C LYS A 197 -10.18 16.29 5.24
N ASN A 198 -9.16 15.73 5.87
CA ASN A 198 -8.53 16.29 7.06
C ASN A 198 -7.76 17.59 6.76
N ALA A 199 -7.17 17.71 5.56
CA ALA A 199 -6.54 18.94 5.09
C ALA A 199 -7.56 20.05 4.72
N LYS A 200 -8.82 19.70 4.45
CA LYS A 200 -9.93 20.61 4.09
C LYS A 200 -10.69 21.15 5.31
N ARG A 201 -10.01 21.57 6.38
CA ARG A 201 -10.65 22.39 7.45
C ARG A 201 -11.21 23.66 6.80
N GLU A 202 -12.53 23.66 6.55
CA GLU A 202 -13.39 24.66 5.85
C GLU A 202 -13.74 24.34 4.38
N ARG A 203 -14.83 23.57 4.15
CA ARG A 203 -15.51 23.49 2.83
C ARG A 203 -16.35 24.75 2.61
N ILE A 204 -15.88 25.69 1.79
CA ILE A 204 -16.66 26.89 1.44
C ILE A 204 -17.42 26.75 0.10
N VAL A 205 -16.92 26.03 -0.93
CA VAL A 205 -17.64 25.87 -2.23
C VAL A 205 -17.34 24.53 -2.94
N ARG A 206 -18.35 23.96 -3.65
CA ARG A 206 -18.23 22.78 -4.54
C ARG A 206 -17.55 23.19 -5.86
N TRP A 207 -16.44 22.54 -6.24
CA TRP A 207 -15.47 23.00 -7.27
C TRP A 207 -14.64 24.22 -6.88
N GLY A 208 -14.70 24.62 -5.61
CA GLY A 208 -13.80 25.61 -5.05
C GLY A 208 -12.37 25.09 -4.97
N PRO A 209 -11.41 26.00 -4.73
CA PRO A 209 -10.00 25.66 -4.66
C PRO A 209 -9.75 24.63 -3.52
N ARG A 210 -8.68 23.83 -3.64
CA ARG A 210 -8.39 22.69 -2.75
C ARG A 210 -7.10 22.96 -1.98
N THR A 211 -7.13 22.69 -0.67
CA THR A 211 -5.95 22.76 0.18
C THR A 211 -4.97 21.64 -0.11
N LEU A 212 -5.46 20.46 -0.49
CA LEU A 212 -4.66 19.30 -0.90
C LEU A 212 -5.48 18.42 -1.87
N ASP A 213 -4.79 17.91 -2.88
CA ASP A 213 -5.26 16.93 -3.86
C ASP A 213 -4.25 15.80 -3.94
N LEU A 214 -4.70 14.54 -3.93
CA LEU A 214 -3.87 13.34 -3.96
C LEU A 214 -4.45 12.33 -4.96
N ASP A 215 -3.78 12.11 -6.09
CA ASP A 215 -4.24 11.24 -7.16
C ASP A 215 -3.32 10.03 -7.37
N ILE A 216 -3.90 8.83 -7.46
CA ILE A 216 -3.16 7.61 -7.84
C ILE A 216 -2.90 7.64 -9.35
N ILE A 217 -1.64 7.80 -9.75
CA ILE A 217 -1.21 7.82 -11.16
C ILE A 217 -0.95 6.42 -11.68
N PHE A 218 -0.17 5.64 -10.92
CA PHE A 218 0.17 4.26 -11.23
C PHE A 218 0.09 3.42 -9.96
N TYR A 219 -0.17 2.12 -10.13
CA TYR A 219 -0.12 1.12 -9.07
C TYR A 219 0.44 -0.16 -9.67
N ASP A 220 1.68 -0.50 -9.34
CA ASP A 220 2.51 -1.47 -10.06
C ASP A 220 2.33 -1.28 -11.59
N HIS A 221 2.08 -2.36 -12.32
CA HIS A 221 1.69 -2.33 -13.73
C HIS A 221 0.19 -2.57 -13.94
N LEU A 222 -0.63 -2.31 -12.92
CA LEU A 222 -2.07 -2.54 -12.95
C LEU A 222 -2.76 -1.67 -13.99
N ILE A 223 -3.68 -2.29 -14.74
CA ILE A 223 -4.68 -1.60 -15.54
C ILE A 223 -6.03 -1.87 -14.86
N LEU A 224 -6.61 -0.85 -14.25
CA LEU A 224 -7.88 -0.87 -13.56
C LEU A 224 -8.83 0.13 -14.20
N SER A 225 -10.02 -0.33 -14.54
CA SER A 225 -11.13 0.53 -14.95
C SER A 225 -12.33 0.21 -14.07
N ASP A 226 -12.53 1.05 -13.05
CA ASP A 226 -13.64 0.97 -12.11
C ASP A 226 -14.35 2.33 -12.09
N PRO A 227 -15.67 2.39 -11.82
CA PRO A 227 -16.40 3.67 -11.74
C PRO A 227 -15.81 4.68 -10.76
N GLU A 228 -15.14 4.21 -9.70
CA GLU A 228 -14.57 5.07 -8.66
C GLU A 228 -13.07 5.31 -8.83
N LEU A 229 -12.37 4.47 -9.61
CA LEU A 229 -10.91 4.52 -9.74
C LEU A 229 -10.43 3.99 -11.10
N VAL A 230 -9.61 4.78 -11.79
CA VAL A 230 -8.96 4.39 -13.05
C VAL A 230 -7.45 4.46 -12.88
N ILE A 231 -6.76 3.35 -13.15
CA ILE A 231 -5.30 3.23 -13.10
C ILE A 231 -4.82 2.61 -14.42
N PRO A 232 -3.82 3.17 -15.11
CA PRO A 232 -3.21 4.46 -14.86
C PRO A 232 -4.21 5.62 -14.95
N HIS A 233 -3.93 6.73 -14.27
CA HIS A 233 -4.84 7.89 -14.29
C HIS A 233 -5.09 8.35 -15.74
N MET A 234 -6.37 8.40 -16.15
CA MET A 234 -6.80 8.49 -17.56
C MET A 234 -6.18 9.66 -18.36
N ASP A 235 -5.92 10.78 -17.69
CA ASP A 235 -5.46 12.02 -18.31
C ASP A 235 -4.00 12.38 -17.96
N MET A 236 -3.24 11.47 -17.32
CA MET A 236 -1.88 11.78 -16.87
C MET A 236 -0.94 12.20 -18.00
N GLN A 237 -1.11 11.62 -19.19
CA GLN A 237 -0.26 11.83 -20.37
C GLN A 237 -0.36 13.24 -20.95
N ASN A 238 -1.42 13.98 -20.62
CA ASN A 238 -1.63 15.35 -21.09
C ASN A 238 -1.22 16.40 -20.05
N ARG A 239 -0.73 15.99 -18.87
CA ARG A 239 -0.47 16.87 -17.73
C ARG A 239 1.04 16.99 -17.48
N GLY A 240 1.62 18.10 -17.90
CA GLY A 240 3.04 18.41 -17.67
C GLY A 240 3.38 18.44 -16.18
N PHE A 241 2.48 19.00 -15.37
CA PHE A 241 2.64 19.06 -13.92
C PHE A 241 2.56 17.70 -13.19
N VAL A 242 2.18 16.62 -13.88
CA VAL A 242 2.25 15.24 -13.38
C VAL A 242 3.49 14.55 -13.95
N LEU A 243 3.71 14.66 -15.27
CA LEU A 243 4.81 13.99 -15.95
C LEU A 243 6.18 14.54 -15.55
N GLU A 244 6.34 15.84 -15.32
CA GLU A 244 7.61 16.44 -14.91
C GLU A 244 8.07 15.93 -13.53
N PRO A 245 7.26 15.99 -12.46
CA PRO A 245 7.62 15.41 -11.18
C PRO A 245 7.85 13.90 -11.23
N LEU A 246 7.00 13.18 -11.97
CA LEU A 246 7.13 11.74 -12.10
C LEU A 246 8.43 11.34 -12.82
N ASN A 247 8.86 12.13 -13.81
CA ASN A 247 10.12 11.92 -14.51
C ASN A 247 11.34 12.11 -13.61
N GLN A 248 11.24 12.94 -12.56
CA GLN A 248 12.32 13.10 -11.57
C GLN A 248 12.50 11.84 -10.72
N ILE A 249 11.41 11.17 -10.34
CA ILE A 249 11.46 10.02 -9.42
C ILE A 249 11.58 8.67 -10.12
N ASN A 250 10.99 8.52 -11.31
CA ASN A 250 11.09 7.31 -12.12
C ASN A 250 10.90 7.57 -13.64
N PRO A 251 11.93 8.08 -14.33
CA PRO A 251 11.84 8.44 -15.76
C PRO A 251 11.58 7.23 -16.69
N TYR A 252 12.03 6.04 -16.28
CA TYR A 252 11.99 4.83 -17.09
C TYR A 252 10.76 3.95 -16.82
N PHE A 253 9.87 4.36 -15.92
CA PHE A 253 8.63 3.61 -15.68
C PHE A 253 7.81 3.54 -16.98
N ARG A 254 7.48 2.34 -17.44
CA ARG A 254 6.68 2.13 -18.66
C ARG A 254 5.20 2.13 -18.32
N HIS A 255 4.47 3.03 -18.97
CA HIS A 255 3.02 3.07 -18.90
C HIS A 255 2.44 1.73 -19.42
N PRO A 256 1.61 1.01 -18.65
CA PRO A 256 1.18 -0.35 -19.00
C PRO A 256 0.29 -0.41 -20.25
N VAL A 257 -0.43 0.67 -20.57
CA VAL A 257 -1.24 0.79 -21.81
C VAL A 257 -0.45 1.32 -23.01
N TYR A 258 0.20 2.49 -22.89
CA TYR A 258 0.87 3.12 -24.04
C TYR A 258 2.25 2.55 -24.34
N HIS A 259 2.84 1.78 -23.43
CA HIS A 259 4.20 1.24 -23.54
C HIS A 259 5.25 2.31 -23.85
N LEU A 260 5.03 3.53 -23.37
CA LEU A 260 6.01 4.62 -23.38
C LEU A 260 6.56 4.79 -21.97
N THR A 261 7.83 5.14 -21.85
CA THR A 261 8.37 5.58 -20.57
C THR A 261 7.77 6.92 -20.16
N VAL A 262 7.84 7.25 -18.86
CA VAL A 262 7.47 8.58 -18.36
C VAL A 262 8.23 9.68 -19.11
N GLU A 263 9.53 9.48 -19.34
CA GLU A 263 10.37 10.39 -20.12
C GLU A 263 9.89 10.56 -21.56
N GLU A 264 9.56 9.48 -22.26
CA GLU A 264 9.03 9.52 -23.63
C GLU A 264 7.69 10.25 -23.70
N MET A 265 6.80 10.03 -22.72
CA MET A 265 5.52 10.73 -22.63
C MET A 265 5.72 12.23 -22.40
N LEU A 266 6.64 12.60 -21.50
CA LEU A 266 6.96 14.00 -21.22
C LEU A 266 7.53 14.72 -22.44
N ASN A 267 8.47 14.09 -23.15
CA ASN A 267 9.07 14.65 -24.37
C ASN A 267 8.02 14.84 -25.48
N LYS A 268 7.09 13.88 -25.65
CA LYS A 268 5.97 14.02 -26.59
C LYS A 268 5.03 15.17 -26.23
N LEU A 269 4.77 15.38 -24.94
CA LEU A 269 3.94 16.49 -24.49
C LEU A 269 4.60 17.84 -24.80
N LYS A 270 5.90 17.99 -24.51
CA LYS A 270 6.66 19.22 -24.78
C LYS A 270 6.71 19.58 -26.27
N GLN A 271 6.82 18.58 -27.15
CA GLN A 271 6.79 18.79 -28.60
C GLN A 271 5.45 19.37 -29.07
N LYS A 272 4.33 18.87 -28.55
CA LYS A 272 2.98 19.38 -28.90
C LYS A 272 2.72 20.82 -28.47
N THR A 273 3.38 21.32 -27.42
CA THR A 273 3.20 22.69 -26.92
C THR A 273 4.03 23.70 -27.71
N THR A 274 4.98 23.24 -28.52
CA THR A 274 5.89 24.10 -29.31
C THR A 274 5.39 24.33 -30.74
N GLU A 275 4.31 23.65 -31.15
CA GLU A 275 3.60 23.79 -32.44
C GLU A 275 2.34 24.66 -32.27
#